data_AF-A0A5J6U2R0-F1
#
_entry.id   AF-A0A5J6U2R0-F1
#
_cell.length_a   1.000
_cell.length_b   1.000
_cell.length_c   1.000
_cell.angle_alpha   90.00
_cell.angle_beta   90.00
_cell.angle_gamma   90.00
#
_symmetry.space_group_name_H-M   'P 1'
#
loop_
_entity.id
_entity.type
_entity.pdbx_description
1 polymer ?
#
loop_
_entity_poly.entity_id
_entity_poly.type
_entity_poly.pdbx_seq_one_letter_code
_entity_poly.pdbx_strand_id
1 'polypeptide(L)'
;MVRIPGDPGAWGQLRYTLGLPLPPGNREWVRHDLTDAGWRGRLLWRHVCLMIPVCAVLALLPGPWWVHVSVPLMALAASLLAVAVTADELRRTRLRRHGLAEPPRMR
;
A
#
# COMPACT_ATOMS: atom_id res chain seq x y z
N MET A 1 8.96 -7.03 14.80
CA MET A 1 9.68 -6.41 13.67
C MET A 1 11.17 -6.63 13.90
N VAL A 2 11.78 -7.54 13.14
CA VAL A 2 13.22 -7.80 13.21
C VAL A 2 13.94 -6.59 12.62
N ARG A 3 14.84 -5.93 13.37
CA ARG A 3 15.67 -4.83 12.85
C ARG A 3 16.72 -5.43 11.92
N ILE A 4 16.49 -5.29 10.62
CA ILE A 4 17.48 -5.62 9.59
C ILE A 4 18.49 -4.46 9.49
N PRO A 5 19.80 -4.71 9.34
CA PRO A 5 20.77 -3.64 9.10
C PRO A 5 20.36 -2.79 7.88
N GLY A 6 20.33 -1.46 8.04
CA GLY A 6 19.84 -0.51 7.02
C GLY A 6 18.37 -0.08 7.17
N ASP A 7 17.77 -0.23 8.36
CA ASP A 7 16.40 0.21 8.64
C ASP A 7 16.24 1.73 8.41
N PRO A 8 15.31 2.19 7.54
CA PRO A 8 15.10 3.62 7.27
C PRO A 8 14.56 4.43 8.46
N GLY A 9 14.21 3.75 9.56
CA GLY A 9 13.43 4.32 10.65
C GLY A 9 11.99 4.60 10.22
N ALA A 10 11.13 4.95 11.19
CA ALA A 10 9.71 5.21 10.92
C ALA A 10 9.48 6.29 9.85
N TRP A 11 10.34 7.32 9.81
CA TRP A 11 10.27 8.40 8.83
C TRP A 11 10.67 7.96 7.41
N GLY A 12 11.73 7.17 7.27
CA GLY A 12 12.13 6.61 5.98
C GLY A 12 11.12 5.58 5.47
N GLN A 13 10.51 4.82 6.37
CA GLN A 13 9.38 3.95 6.04
C GLN A 13 8.18 4.77 5.56
N LEU A 14 7.86 5.91 6.20
CA LEU A 14 6.80 6.83 5.75
C LEU A 14 7.10 7.42 4.36
N ARG A 15 8.34 7.86 4.11
CA ARG A 15 8.75 8.35 2.78
C ARG A 15 8.62 7.25 1.73
N TYR A 16 9.00 6.02 2.07
CA TYR A 16 8.81 4.86 1.20
C TYR A 16 7.33 4.58 0.92
N THR A 17 6.45 4.69 1.93
CA THR A 17 5.01 4.49 1.75
C THR A 17 4.42 5.52 0.79
N LEU A 18 4.93 6.75 0.87
CA LEU A 18 4.57 7.88 0.02
C LEU A 18 5.20 7.82 -1.39
N GLY A 19 6.00 6.79 -1.68
CA GLY A 19 6.61 6.58 -3.00
C GLY A 19 7.86 7.43 -3.27
N LEU A 20 8.45 8.03 -2.22
CA LEU A 20 9.74 8.70 -2.33
C LEU A 20 10.88 7.69 -2.43
N PRO A 21 11.90 7.99 -3.25
CA PRO A 21 13.07 7.13 -3.35
C PRO A 21 13.84 7.10 -2.02
N LEU A 22 14.23 5.90 -1.58
CA LEU A 22 15.08 5.72 -0.41
C LEU A 22 16.57 5.76 -0.76
N PRO A 23 17.44 6.21 0.17
CA PRO A 23 18.88 6.18 0.00
C PRO A 23 19.40 4.76 -0.30
N PRO A 24 20.53 4.64 -1.03
CA PRO A 24 21.08 3.36 -1.48
C PRO A 24 21.42 2.39 -0.33
N GLY A 25 21.68 2.89 0.88
CA GLY A 25 21.94 2.07 2.07
C GLY A 25 20.73 1.29 2.61
N ASN A 26 19.51 1.58 2.13
CA ASN A 26 18.28 0.93 2.56
C ASN A 26 17.77 -0.12 1.57
N ARG A 27 18.56 -0.43 0.52
CA ARG A 27 18.16 -1.36 -0.56
C ARG A 27 17.90 -2.78 -0.07
N GLU A 28 18.67 -3.26 0.90
CA GLU A 28 18.50 -4.59 1.50
C GLU A 28 17.12 -4.71 2.18
N TRP A 29 16.74 -3.67 2.93
CA TRP A 29 15.44 -3.57 3.58
C TRP A 29 14.29 -3.49 2.57
N VAL A 30 14.45 -2.68 1.50
CA VAL A 30 13.46 -2.58 0.42
C VAL A 30 13.30 -3.91 -0.32
N ARG A 31 14.41 -4.62 -0.58
CA ARG A 31 14.39 -5.95 -1.20
C ARG A 31 13.61 -6.92 -0.33
N HIS A 32 13.93 -6.98 0.96
CA HIS A 32 13.21 -7.83 1.92
C HIS A 32 11.72 -7.46 1.96
N ASP A 33 11.35 -6.19 2.10
CA ASP A 33 9.94 -5.76 2.13
C ASP A 33 9.16 -6.06 0.83
N LEU A 34 9.82 -5.98 -0.34
CA LEU A 34 9.22 -6.27 -1.65
C LEU A 34 9.17 -7.76 -2.01
N THR A 35 9.93 -8.61 -1.33
CA THR A 35 9.94 -10.07 -1.56
C THR A 35 9.26 -10.87 -0.45
N ASP A 36 9.00 -10.24 0.68
CA ASP A 36 8.32 -10.84 1.82
C ASP A 36 6.82 -11.06 1.54
N ALA A 37 6.28 -12.20 2.00
CA ALA A 37 4.99 -12.74 1.59
C ALA A 37 3.79 -11.84 1.97
N GLY A 38 3.97 -10.92 2.92
CA GLY A 38 2.94 -10.01 3.43
C GLY A 38 2.81 -8.65 2.73
N TRP A 39 3.59 -8.38 1.67
CA TRP A 39 3.63 -7.04 1.06
C TRP A 39 2.27 -6.56 0.53
N ARG A 40 1.46 -7.47 -0.04
CA ARG A 40 0.08 -7.18 -0.51
C ARG A 40 -0.82 -6.78 0.65
N GLY A 41 -0.73 -7.49 1.77
CA GLY A 41 -1.48 -7.18 2.99
C GLY A 41 -1.12 -5.81 3.56
N ARG A 42 0.17 -5.46 3.61
CA ARG A 42 0.62 -4.14 4.07
C ARG A 42 0.15 -3.00 3.14
N LEU A 43 0.11 -3.24 1.83
CA LEU A 43 -0.41 -2.27 0.86
C LEU A 43 -1.92 -2.05 1.06
N LEU A 44 -2.69 -3.13 1.18
CA LEU A 44 -4.13 -3.07 1.40
C LEU A 44 -4.44 -2.39 2.74
N TRP A 45 -3.74 -2.74 3.82
CA TRP A 45 -3.93 -2.12 5.14
C TRP A 45 -3.69 -0.61 5.11
N ARG A 46 -2.61 -0.15 4.45
CA ARG A 46 -2.35 1.28 4.28
C ARG A 46 -3.47 1.97 3.50
N HIS A 47 -4.02 1.32 2.48
CA HIS A 47 -5.12 1.85 1.71
C HIS A 47 -6.41 1.94 2.54
N VAL A 48 -6.71 0.93 3.37
CA VAL A 48 -7.81 0.99 4.36
C VAL A 48 -7.62 2.18 5.29
N CYS A 49 -6.45 2.35 5.89
CA CYS A 49 -6.17 3.47 6.79
C CYS A 49 -6.38 4.84 6.10
N LEU A 50 -5.98 4.97 4.83
CA LEU A 50 -6.21 6.18 4.03
C LEU A 50 -7.69 6.39 3.66
N MET A 51 -8.45 5.31 3.48
CA MET A 51 -9.87 5.38 3.15
C MET A 51 -10.76 5.65 4.36
N ILE A 52 -10.34 5.36 5.61
CA ILE A 52 -11.12 5.64 6.83
C ILE A 52 -11.68 7.07 6.87
N PRO A 53 -10.91 8.16 6.68
CA PRO A 53 -11.47 9.51 6.70
C PRO A 53 -12.47 9.75 5.56
N VAL A 54 -12.25 9.17 4.38
CA VAL A 54 -13.18 9.27 3.24
C VAL A 54 -14.48 8.52 3.55
N CYS A 55 -14.38 7.32 4.10
CA CYS A 55 -15.51 6.54 4.58
C CYS A 55 -16.30 7.27 5.67
N ALA A 56 -15.63 7.96 6.60
CA ALA A 56 -16.27 8.76 7.62
C ALA A 56 -17.05 9.95 7.04
N VAL A 57 -16.49 10.64 6.02
CA VAL A 57 -17.21 11.70 5.30
C VAL A 57 -18.41 11.15 4.54
N LEU A 58 -18.25 10.01 3.85
CA LEU A 58 -19.35 9.35 3.15
C LEU A 58 -20.45 8.87 4.12
N ALA A 59 -20.07 8.42 5.30
CA ALA A 59 -21.00 8.05 6.36
C ALA A 59 -21.76 9.27 6.93
N LEU A 60 -21.29 10.50 6.70
CA LEU A 60 -21.98 11.70 7.17
C LEU A 60 -23.05 12.21 6.17
N LEU A 61 -23.20 11.57 5.00
CA LEU A 61 -24.22 11.96 4.03
C LEU A 61 -25.63 11.84 4.62
N PRO A 62 -26.50 12.85 4.47
CA PRO A 62 -27.87 12.77 4.98
C PRO A 62 -28.62 11.62 4.31
N GLY A 63 -29.10 10.66 5.10
CA GLY A 63 -29.80 9.50 4.56
C GLY A 63 -30.24 8.47 5.61
N PRO A 64 -30.88 7.38 5.17
CA PRO A 64 -31.19 6.24 6.02
C PRO A 64 -29.93 5.62 6.62
N TRP A 65 -30.05 5.03 7.81
CA TRP A 65 -28.92 4.48 8.55
C TRP A 65 -28.10 3.43 7.77
N TRP A 66 -28.76 2.65 6.90
CA TRP A 66 -28.09 1.69 6.02
C TRP A 66 -27.14 2.36 5.03
N VAL A 67 -27.49 3.54 4.51
CA VAL A 67 -26.68 4.29 3.53
C VAL A 67 -25.34 4.70 4.13
N HIS A 68 -25.33 5.11 5.41
CA HIS A 68 -24.11 5.48 6.13
C HIS A 68 -23.10 4.33 6.26
N VAL A 69 -23.53 3.07 6.08
CA VAL A 69 -22.66 1.89 6.15
C VAL A 69 -22.40 1.32 4.76
N SER A 70 -23.46 1.12 3.97
CA SER A 70 -23.39 0.49 2.66
C SER A 70 -22.53 1.28 1.68
N VAL A 71 -22.66 2.61 1.64
CA VAL A 71 -21.92 3.44 0.68
C VAL A 71 -20.41 3.46 0.97
N PRO A 72 -19.95 3.75 2.20
CA PRO A 72 -18.54 3.64 2.55
C PRO A 72 -17.98 2.24 2.35
N LEU A 73 -18.74 1.20 2.69
CA LEU A 73 -18.31 -0.19 2.56
C LEU A 73 -18.11 -0.59 1.10
N MET A 74 -19.05 -0.21 0.23
CA MET A 74 -18.97 -0.52 -1.19
C MET A 74 -17.84 0.25 -1.86
N ALA A 75 -17.65 1.53 -1.50
CA ALA A 75 -16.53 2.34 -1.98
C ALA A 75 -15.17 1.77 -1.52
N LEU A 76 -15.06 1.35 -0.26
CA LEU A 76 -13.87 0.72 0.28
C LEU A 76 -13.56 -0.60 -0.43
N ALA A 77 -14.56 -1.47 -0.59
CA ALA A 77 -14.39 -2.76 -1.26
C ALA A 77 -13.95 -2.60 -2.73
N ALA A 78 -14.58 -1.70 -3.48
CA ALA A 78 -14.21 -1.41 -4.87
C ALA A 78 -12.77 -0.87 -4.97
N SER A 79 -12.40 0.05 -4.09
CA SER A 79 -11.04 0.63 -4.07
C SER A 79 -9.98 -0.41 -3.70
N LEU A 80 -10.26 -1.27 -2.71
CA LEU A 80 -9.37 -2.37 -2.32
C LEU A 80 -9.18 -3.37 -3.45
N LEU A 81 -10.25 -3.73 -4.17
CA LEU A 81 -10.16 -4.61 -5.34
C LEU A 81 -9.30 -3.99 -6.45
N ALA A 82 -9.52 -2.70 -6.76
CA ALA A 82 -8.71 -1.99 -7.75
C ALA A 82 -7.22 -1.97 -7.36
N VAL A 83 -6.91 -1.71 -6.09
CA VAL A 83 -5.53 -1.76 -5.56
C VAL A 83 -4.97 -3.18 -5.62
N ALA A 84 -5.75 -4.20 -5.26
CA ALA A 84 -5.30 -5.60 -5.29
C ALA A 84 -4.93 -6.06 -6.70
N VAL A 85 -5.73 -5.66 -7.70
CA VAL A 85 -5.49 -5.95 -9.13
C VAL A 85 -4.27 -5.20 -9.64
N THR A 86 -4.11 -3.93 -9.27
CA THR A 86 -2.99 -3.09 -9.72
C THR A 86 -1.72 -3.23 -8.87
N ALA A 87 -1.77 -4.03 -7.80
CA ALA A 87 -0.68 -4.17 -6.83
C ALA A 87 0.63 -4.61 -7.50
N ASP A 88 0.56 -5.58 -8.43
CA ASP A 88 1.75 -6.08 -9.13
C ASP A 88 2.34 -5.03 -10.07
N GLU A 89 1.51 -4.19 -10.69
CA GLU A 89 1.96 -3.10 -11.56
C GLU A 89 2.63 -1.97 -10.76
N LEU A 90 2.07 -1.65 -9.58
CA LEU A 90 2.68 -0.75 -8.59
C LEU A 90 4.02 -1.27 -8.10
N ARG A 91 4.15 -2.59 -7.90
CA ARG A 91 5.41 -3.24 -7.52
C ARG A 91 6.44 -3.13 -8.63
N ARG A 92 6.09 -3.43 -9.89
CA ARG A 92 6.98 -3.28 -11.05
C ARG A 92 7.45 -1.85 -11.24
N THR A 93 6.54 -0.89 -11.13
CA THR A 93 6.88 0.54 -11.26
C THR A 93 7.89 0.99 -10.19
N ARG A 94 7.74 0.49 -8.95
CA ARG A 94 8.71 0.73 -7.87
C ARG A 94 10.05 0.05 -8.12
N LEU A 95 10.06 -1.21 -8.58
CA LEU A 95 11.28 -1.93 -8.93
C LEU A 95 12.06 -1.19 -10.03
N ARG A 96 11.37 -0.74 -11.09
CA ARG A 96 11.95 0.10 -12.16
C ARG A 96 12.54 1.40 -11.62
N ARG A 97 11.83 2.11 -10.74
CA ARG A 97 12.35 3.35 -10.10
C ARG A 97 13.62 3.12 -9.27
N HIS A 98 13.83 1.91 -8.75
CA HIS A 98 15.00 1.56 -7.94
C HIS A 98 16.10 0.82 -8.71
N GLY A 99 15.92 0.57 -10.01
CA GLY A 99 16.88 -0.15 -10.87
C GLY A 99 16.97 -1.65 -10.56
N LEU A 100 15.91 -2.24 -9.97
CA LEU A 100 15.87 -3.66 -9.63
C LEU A 100 15.19 -4.47 -10.74
N ALA A 101 15.68 -5.69 -10.99
CA ALA A 101 15.15 -6.58 -12.02
C ALA A 101 13.68 -6.96 -11.74
N GLU A 102 12.86 -6.93 -12.79
CA GLU A 102 11.44 -7.31 -12.70
C GLU A 102 11.29 -8.83 -12.57
N PRO A 103 10.45 -9.34 -11.64
CA PRO A 103 10.14 -10.75 -11.60
C PRO A 103 9.34 -11.17 -12.85
N PRO A 104 9.55 -12.40 -13.37
CA PRO A 104 8.90 -12.88 -14.58
C PRO A 104 7.37 -12.83 -14.43
N ARG A 105 6.70 -12.41 -15.51
CA ARG A 105 5.25 -12.31 -15.60
C ARG A 105 4.68 -13.74 -15.54
N MET A 106 4.27 -14.20 -14.36
CA MET A 106 3.48 -15.43 -14.24
C MET A 106 2.17 -15.16 -14.98
N ARG A 107 2.05 -15.76 -16.17
CA ARG A 107 0.91 -15.68 -17.07
C ARG A 107 0.02 -16.89 -16.86
#